data_AF-A0A182EAL9-F1
#
_entry.id   AF-A0A182EAL9-F1
#
_cell.length_a   1.000
_cell.length_b   1.000
_cell.length_c   1.000
_cell.angle_alpha   90.00
_cell.angle_beta   90.00
_cell.angle_gamma   90.00
#
_symmetry.space_group_name_H-M   'P 1'
#
loop_
_entity.id
_entity.type
_entity.pdbx_description
1 polymer ?
#
loop_
_entity_poly.entity_id
_entity_poly.type
_entity_poly.pdbx_seq_one_letter_code
_entity_poly.pdbx_strand_id
1 'polypeptide(L)'
;MVLNALEVDPGRVWKSPWRFYHESMLDCCVPLDDIKKTGITLSQFACLAECNKLYTELSYAESKSEFLNIFRENVKRYMAVDDTILVVCYNRKLLNQTGAGHFSPLAAYHEESDQVLIMDVARFKYPPHWVPLTILRDAMLSIDNATGKPRGYLTLKLRSHISLRLQNDISACKTLVGIFSLFILIQLKFCKLI
;
A
#
# COMPACT_ATOMS: atom_id res chain seq x y z
N MET A 1 -2.91 6.79 -4.28
CA MET A 1 -1.45 6.55 -4.34
C MET A 1 -1.17 5.07 -4.59
N VAL A 2 -1.48 4.18 -3.64
CA VAL A 2 -1.21 2.73 -3.75
C VAL A 2 -1.62 2.12 -5.08
N LEU A 3 -2.88 2.32 -5.50
CA LEU A 3 -3.40 1.74 -6.75
C LEU A 3 -2.61 2.15 -7.99
N ASN A 4 -2.17 3.41 -8.07
CA ASN A 4 -1.36 3.89 -9.19
C ASN A 4 0.07 3.35 -9.11
N ALA A 5 0.63 3.22 -7.92
CA ALA A 5 1.97 2.68 -7.71
C ALA A 5 2.04 1.18 -8.04
N LEU A 6 0.97 0.43 -7.79
CA LEU A 6 0.81 -0.98 -8.19
C LEU A 6 0.26 -1.14 -9.62
N GLU A 7 0.26 -0.06 -10.41
CA GLU A 7 -0.16 -0.05 -11.82
C GLU A 7 -1.56 -0.64 -12.08
N VAL A 8 -2.48 -0.48 -11.12
CA VAL A 8 -3.84 -1.02 -11.25
C VAL A 8 -4.60 -0.18 -12.27
N ASP A 9 -5.09 -0.83 -13.34
CA ASP A 9 -5.94 -0.18 -14.34
C ASP A 9 -7.34 0.10 -13.77
N PRO A 10 -7.77 1.38 -13.65
CA PRO A 10 -9.09 1.74 -13.16
C PRO A 10 -10.21 1.36 -14.13
N GLY A 11 -9.91 1.00 -15.39
CA GLY A 11 -10.90 0.68 -16.43
C GLY A 11 -11.71 1.89 -16.93
N ARG A 12 -11.38 3.10 -16.46
CA ARG A 12 -12.00 4.37 -16.83
C ARG A 12 -10.94 5.44 -17.05
N VAL A 13 -11.25 6.40 -17.91
CA VAL A 13 -10.36 7.54 -18.20
C VAL A 13 -10.45 8.56 -17.07
N TRP A 14 -9.30 9.01 -16.56
CA TRP A 14 -9.23 10.14 -15.64
C TRP A 14 -9.08 11.45 -16.42
N LYS A 15 -8.05 11.53 -17.28
CA LYS A 15 -7.80 12.66 -18.16
C LYS A 15 -7.24 12.12 -19.46
N SER A 16 -7.99 12.16 -20.56
CA SER A 16 -7.56 11.57 -21.84
C SER A 16 -6.13 12.01 -22.22
N PRO A 17 -5.23 11.10 -22.63
CA PRO A 17 -5.38 9.64 -22.80
C PRO A 17 -5.14 8.79 -21.52
N TRP A 18 -4.94 9.42 -20.37
CA TRP A 18 -4.47 8.81 -19.13
C TRP A 18 -5.58 8.12 -18.32
N ARG A 19 -5.28 6.89 -17.87
CA ARG A 19 -6.12 6.07 -16.98
C ARG A 19 -5.42 5.86 -15.65
N PHE A 20 -5.52 6.85 -14.77
CA PHE A 20 -5.01 6.76 -13.40
C PHE A 20 -6.17 6.80 -12.41
N TYR A 21 -5.99 6.15 -11.26
CA TYR A 21 -6.90 6.34 -10.14
C TYR A 21 -6.84 7.77 -9.64
N HIS A 22 -8.03 8.35 -9.53
CA HIS A 22 -8.31 9.60 -8.85
C HIS A 22 -9.17 9.34 -7.61
N GLU A 23 -9.10 10.17 -6.58
CA GLU A 23 -9.85 9.99 -5.33
C GLU A 23 -11.38 9.92 -5.54
N SER A 24 -11.91 10.59 -6.56
CA SER A 24 -13.32 10.54 -6.95
C SER A 24 -13.76 9.19 -7.53
N MET A 25 -12.84 8.25 -7.75
CA MET A 25 -13.11 6.90 -8.25
C MET A 25 -13.22 5.87 -7.11
N LEU A 26 -13.05 6.27 -5.85
CA LEU A 26 -13.01 5.38 -4.69
C LEU A 26 -14.37 5.36 -3.98
N ASP A 27 -15.41 4.95 -4.70
CA ASP A 27 -16.83 5.10 -4.34
C ASP A 27 -17.54 3.80 -3.96
N CYS A 28 -16.82 2.68 -3.82
CA CYS A 28 -17.40 1.42 -3.35
C CYS A 28 -17.22 1.22 -1.84
N CYS A 29 -18.02 0.33 -1.24
CA CYS A 29 -18.10 0.07 0.21
C CYS A 29 -18.64 1.24 1.06
N VAL A 30 -18.25 2.48 0.79
CA VAL A 30 -18.72 3.68 1.49
C VAL A 30 -18.91 4.81 0.48
N PRO A 31 -20.07 5.50 0.47
CA PRO A 31 -20.27 6.66 -0.39
C PRO A 31 -19.26 7.78 -0.14
N LEU A 32 -18.75 8.42 -1.20
CA LEU A 32 -17.76 9.50 -1.09
C LEU A 32 -18.22 10.67 -0.21
N ASP A 33 -19.52 10.97 -0.18
CA ASP A 33 -20.06 12.07 0.63
C ASP A 33 -20.01 11.77 2.13
N ASP A 34 -20.04 10.50 2.52
CA ASP A 34 -19.86 10.08 3.91
C ASP A 34 -18.37 10.09 4.26
N ILE A 35 -17.52 9.57 3.37
CA ILE A 35 -16.05 9.58 3.53
C ILE A 35 -15.53 11.01 3.80
N LYS A 36 -16.04 12.01 3.07
CA LYS A 36 -15.64 13.41 3.26
C LYS A 36 -15.99 13.96 4.65
N LYS A 37 -17.06 13.47 5.28
CA LYS A 37 -17.55 13.96 6.57
C LYS A 37 -16.86 13.26 7.74
N THR A 38 -16.70 11.95 7.66
CA THR A 38 -16.29 11.12 8.81
C THR A 38 -14.98 10.36 8.60
N GLY A 39 -14.43 10.37 7.38
CA GLY A 39 -13.30 9.52 7.01
C GLY A 39 -13.73 8.07 6.81
N ILE A 40 -12.76 7.16 6.95
CA ILE A 40 -12.97 5.71 6.86
C ILE A 40 -12.25 4.99 7.99
N THR A 41 -12.80 3.85 8.39
CA THR A 41 -12.19 2.93 9.35
C THR A 41 -11.16 2.04 8.66
N LEU A 42 -10.33 1.33 9.46
CA LEU A 42 -9.32 0.42 8.92
C LEU A 42 -9.94 -0.72 8.08
N SER A 43 -11.10 -1.24 8.47
CA SER A 43 -11.81 -2.28 7.72
C SER A 43 -12.46 -1.74 6.44
N GLN A 44 -12.97 -0.50 6.46
CA GLN A 44 -13.48 0.16 5.25
C GLN A 44 -12.36 0.44 4.26
N PHE A 45 -11.16 0.80 4.73
CA PHE A 45 -9.97 0.91 3.87
C PHE A 45 -9.67 -0.42 3.17
N ALA A 46 -9.68 -1.55 3.90
CA ALA A 46 -9.46 -2.86 3.32
C ALA A 46 -10.51 -3.20 2.24
N CYS A 47 -11.79 -2.94 2.51
CA CYS A 47 -12.87 -3.13 1.54
C CYS A 47 -12.66 -2.31 0.26
N LEU A 48 -12.32 -1.02 0.41
CA LEU A 48 -12.00 -0.13 -0.71
C LEU A 48 -10.83 -0.65 -1.55
N ALA A 49 -9.77 -1.14 -0.91
CA ALA A 49 -8.62 -1.72 -1.59
C ALA A 49 -9.00 -2.99 -2.37
N GLU A 50 -9.73 -3.92 -1.74
CA GLU A 50 -10.13 -5.19 -2.37
C GLU A 50 -11.09 -4.99 -3.53
N CYS A 51 -12.03 -4.08 -3.39
CA CYS A 51 -12.95 -3.67 -4.45
C CYS A 51 -12.20 -3.08 -5.66
N ASN A 52 -11.01 -2.50 -5.43
CA ASN A 52 -10.14 -1.96 -6.47
C ASN A 52 -9.00 -2.94 -6.85
N LYS A 53 -9.33 -4.24 -6.94
CA LYS A 53 -8.46 -5.31 -7.46
C LYS A 53 -7.20 -5.57 -6.64
N LEU A 54 -7.12 -5.09 -5.40
CA LEU A 54 -6.03 -5.47 -4.51
C LEU A 54 -6.38 -6.73 -3.73
N TYR A 55 -5.33 -7.41 -3.29
CA TYR A 55 -5.37 -8.33 -2.17
C TYR A 55 -4.85 -7.58 -0.94
N THR A 56 -5.56 -7.74 0.18
CA THR A 56 -5.30 -7.00 1.40
C THR A 56 -5.11 -7.97 2.56
N GLU A 57 -4.03 -7.79 3.32
CA GLU A 57 -3.90 -8.38 4.66
C GLU A 57 -3.96 -7.23 5.68
N LEU A 58 -4.96 -7.26 6.56
CA LEU A 58 -5.16 -6.28 7.60
C LEU A 58 -4.61 -6.82 8.92
N SER A 59 -3.74 -6.05 9.57
CA SER A 59 -3.20 -6.34 10.90
C SER A 59 -3.59 -5.26 11.89
N TYR A 60 -4.42 -5.62 12.87
CA TYR A 60 -4.73 -4.77 14.03
C TYR A 60 -3.55 -4.73 15.00
N ALA A 61 -3.26 -3.56 15.56
CA ALA A 61 -2.11 -3.39 16.44
C ALA A 61 -2.28 -4.07 17.80
N GLU A 62 -1.21 -4.72 18.25
CA GLU A 62 -1.10 -5.34 19.58
C GLU A 62 0.09 -4.80 20.37
N SER A 63 -0.04 -4.73 21.70
CA SER A 63 1.01 -4.21 22.58
C SER A 63 2.17 -5.18 22.81
N LYS A 64 2.02 -6.43 22.38
CA LYS A 64 3.04 -7.48 22.53
C LYS A 64 4.30 -7.15 21.71
N SER A 65 5.46 -7.56 22.21
CA SER A 65 6.74 -7.44 21.50
C SER A 65 6.76 -8.25 20.20
N GLU A 66 6.09 -9.39 20.18
CA GLU A 66 5.93 -10.25 18.99
C GLU A 66 5.31 -9.48 17.81
N PHE A 67 4.29 -8.66 18.06
CA PHE A 67 3.68 -7.83 17.02
C PHE A 67 4.67 -6.83 16.43
N LEU A 68 5.46 -6.16 17.27
CA LEU A 68 6.48 -5.22 16.79
C LEU A 68 7.54 -5.92 15.95
N ASN A 69 7.96 -7.12 16.34
CA ASN A 69 8.93 -7.92 15.58
C ASN A 69 8.35 -8.34 14.22
N ILE A 70 7.12 -8.86 14.18
CA ILE A 70 6.44 -9.22 12.93
C ILE A 70 6.26 -7.98 12.04
N PHE A 71 5.86 -6.85 12.61
CA PHE A 71 5.72 -5.60 11.87
C PHE A 71 7.05 -5.14 11.27
N ARG A 72 8.14 -5.23 12.03
CA ARG A 72 9.50 -4.91 11.56
C ARG A 72 9.94 -5.81 10.41
N GLU A 73 9.73 -7.12 10.52
CA GLU A 73 10.08 -8.06 9.46
C GLU A 73 9.25 -7.81 8.19
N ASN A 74 7.95 -7.50 8.34
CA ASN A 74 7.12 -7.10 7.22
C ASN A 74 7.59 -5.79 6.57
N VAL A 75 8.00 -4.80 7.37
CA VAL A 75 8.58 -3.56 6.86
C VAL A 75 9.87 -3.84 6.08
N LYS A 76 10.82 -4.60 6.65
CA LYS A 76 12.06 -4.97 5.96
C LYS A 76 11.78 -5.68 4.63
N ARG A 77 10.86 -6.64 4.66
CA ARG A 77 10.46 -7.41 3.48
C ARG A 77 9.84 -6.54 2.39
N TYR A 78 8.85 -5.72 2.75
CA TYR A 78 8.05 -5.00 1.77
C TYR A 78 8.65 -3.66 1.33
N MET A 79 9.65 -3.12 2.04
CA MET A 79 10.46 -2.01 1.53
C MET A 79 11.51 -2.46 0.50
N ALA A 80 11.73 -3.77 0.35
CA ALA A 80 12.71 -4.35 -0.59
C ALA A 80 12.09 -4.85 -1.90
N VAL A 81 10.77 -4.73 -2.08
CA VAL A 81 10.03 -5.17 -3.28
C VAL A 81 9.12 -4.04 -3.78
N ASP A 82 8.69 -4.12 -5.03
CA ASP A 82 7.85 -3.12 -5.70
C ASP A 82 6.39 -3.56 -5.92
N ASP A 83 6.07 -4.82 -5.64
CA ASP A 83 4.75 -5.42 -5.87
C ASP A 83 3.79 -5.28 -4.68
N THR A 84 4.28 -4.77 -3.55
CA THR A 84 3.58 -4.75 -2.27
C THR A 84 3.82 -3.44 -1.54
N ILE A 85 2.74 -2.80 -1.07
CA ILE A 85 2.80 -1.52 -0.35
C ILE A 85 2.18 -1.67 1.04
N LEU A 86 2.88 -1.15 2.05
CA LEU A 86 2.38 -1.02 3.41
C LEU A 86 1.69 0.32 3.62
N VAL A 87 0.48 0.29 4.17
CA VAL A 87 -0.25 1.49 4.62
C VAL A 87 -0.53 1.37 6.11
N VAL A 88 -0.20 2.42 6.86
CA VAL A 88 -0.44 2.47 8.30
C VAL A 88 -1.63 3.36 8.63
N CYS A 89 -2.42 2.94 9.61
CA CYS A 89 -3.47 3.70 10.26
C CYS A 89 -3.04 3.98 11.69
N TYR A 90 -2.82 5.25 12.04
CA TYR A 90 -2.22 5.63 13.32
C TYR A 90 -2.85 6.89 13.88
N ASN A 91 -2.66 7.13 15.18
CA ASN A 91 -3.08 8.37 15.83
C ASN A 91 -1.93 9.38 15.86
N ARG A 92 -2.13 10.50 15.17
CA ARG A 92 -1.16 11.60 15.05
C ARG A 92 -0.66 12.16 16.38
N LYS A 93 -1.48 12.12 17.43
CA LYS A 93 -1.11 12.70 18.74
C LYS A 93 0.17 12.08 19.31
N LEU A 94 0.39 10.78 19.08
CA LEU A 94 1.58 10.08 19.58
C LEU A 94 2.86 10.48 18.83
N LEU A 95 2.72 11.11 17.67
CA LEU A 95 3.82 11.67 16.88
C LEU A 95 3.95 13.19 17.10
N ASN A 96 3.31 13.75 18.14
CA ASN A 96 3.24 15.19 18.40
C ASN A 96 2.64 16.00 17.23
N GLN A 97 1.75 15.37 16.45
CA GLN A 97 1.04 16.00 15.35
C GLN A 97 -0.40 16.33 15.76
N THR A 98 -0.97 17.37 15.15
CA THR A 98 -2.34 17.77 15.41
C THR A 98 -3.33 16.93 14.61
N GLY A 99 -4.51 16.69 15.18
CA GLY A 99 -5.51 15.77 14.63
C GLY A 99 -5.50 14.42 15.34
N ALA A 100 -6.29 13.47 14.83
CA ALA A 100 -6.45 12.13 15.40
C ALA A 100 -6.02 11.06 14.39
N GLY A 101 -6.92 10.12 14.05
CA GLY A 101 -6.65 9.03 13.12
C GLY A 101 -6.19 9.52 11.75
N HIS A 102 -5.19 8.85 11.18
CA HIS A 102 -4.64 9.16 9.88
C HIS A 102 -4.14 7.90 9.17
N PHE A 103 -4.21 7.90 7.83
CA PHE A 103 -3.66 6.84 6.98
C PHE A 103 -2.56 7.40 6.10
N SER A 104 -1.45 6.69 5.95
CA SER A 104 -0.41 7.01 4.96
C SER A 104 0.41 5.79 4.58
N PRO A 105 0.93 5.73 3.34
CA PRO A 105 1.85 4.67 2.94
C PRO A 105 3.24 4.87 3.57
N LEU A 106 3.92 3.75 3.81
CA LEU A 106 5.35 3.75 4.14
C LEU A 106 6.16 3.70 2.84
N ALA A 107 7.30 4.40 2.80
CA ALA A 107 8.12 4.49 1.60
C ALA A 107 9.58 4.07 1.77
N ALA A 108 10.09 4.03 3.00
CA ALA A 108 11.45 3.58 3.27
C ALA A 108 11.58 3.07 4.70
N TYR A 109 12.59 2.25 4.92
CA TYR A 109 13.03 1.81 6.24
C TYR A 109 14.53 2.06 6.40
N HIS A 110 14.91 2.60 7.54
CA HIS A 110 16.29 2.83 7.93
C HIS A 110 16.63 1.93 9.11
N GLU A 111 17.47 0.92 8.85
CA GLU A 111 17.73 -0.17 9.80
C GLU A 111 18.49 0.30 11.05
N GLU A 112 19.50 1.16 10.90
CA GLU A 112 20.34 1.60 12.03
C GLU A 112 19.55 2.41 13.07
N SER A 113 18.65 3.29 12.62
CA SER A 113 17.82 4.10 13.53
C SER A 113 16.47 3.45 13.84
N ASP A 114 16.17 2.32 13.22
CA ASP A 114 14.90 1.62 13.31
C ASP A 114 13.67 2.49 12.98
N GLN A 115 13.78 3.29 11.91
CA GLN A 115 12.78 4.27 11.52
C GLN A 115 12.17 3.95 10.16
N VAL A 116 10.90 4.32 9.98
CA VAL A 116 10.21 4.29 8.69
C VAL A 116 9.88 5.68 8.22
N LEU A 117 9.94 5.88 6.90
CA LEU A 117 9.50 7.10 6.25
C LEU A 117 8.00 7.01 5.95
N ILE A 118 7.22 7.86 6.61
CA ILE A 118 5.79 8.02 6.33
C ILE A 118 5.62 9.07 5.23
N MET A 119 4.95 8.69 4.14
CA MET A 119 4.57 9.62 3.07
C MET A 119 3.22 10.27 3.38
N ASP A 120 3.24 11.25 4.28
CA ASP A 120 2.03 11.89 4.80
C ASP A 120 1.17 12.48 3.67
N VAL A 121 -0.06 11.97 3.55
CA VAL A 121 -0.99 12.37 2.48
C VAL A 121 -1.63 13.74 2.73
N ALA A 122 -1.60 14.25 3.97
CA ALA A 122 -2.03 15.60 4.31
C ALA A 122 -0.88 16.61 4.09
N ARG A 123 -0.41 16.70 2.84
CA ARG A 123 0.75 17.52 2.44
C ARG A 123 0.64 19.00 2.78
N PHE A 124 -0.58 19.50 2.97
CA PHE A 124 -0.84 20.88 3.43
C PHE A 124 -0.41 21.11 4.89
N LYS A 125 -0.10 20.04 5.64
CA LYS A 125 0.09 20.06 7.08
C LYS A 125 1.45 19.55 7.52
N TYR A 126 1.85 18.40 6.98
CA TYR A 126 3.12 17.75 7.35
C TYR A 126 3.83 17.25 6.09
N PRO A 127 5.16 17.43 6.00
CA PRO A 127 5.96 16.77 4.96
C PRO A 127 6.10 15.27 5.27
N PRO A 128 6.63 14.47 4.32
CA PRO A 128 7.15 13.15 4.65
C PRO A 128 8.15 13.22 5.81
N HIS A 129 8.05 12.28 6.75
CA HIS A 129 8.83 12.32 7.99
C HIS A 129 9.17 10.91 8.49
N TRP A 130 10.31 10.81 9.18
CA TRP A 130 10.81 9.56 9.77
C TRP A 130 10.22 9.35 11.15
N VAL A 131 9.81 8.12 11.45
CA VAL A 131 9.20 7.73 12.73
C VAL A 131 9.82 6.43 13.22
N PRO A 132 10.27 6.34 14.49
CA PRO A 132 10.70 5.06 15.07
C PRO A 132 9.57 4.03 15.05
N LEU A 133 9.88 2.78 14.70
CA LEU A 133 8.86 1.73 14.57
C LEU A 133 8.11 1.47 15.89
N THR A 134 8.77 1.63 17.04
CA THR A 134 8.15 1.55 18.37
C THR A 134 7.07 2.62 18.57
N ILE A 135 7.37 3.88 18.25
CA ILE A 135 6.43 5.00 18.35
C ILE A 135 5.27 4.82 17.38
N LEU A 136 5.55 4.38 16.15
CA LEU A 136 4.49 4.10 15.17
C LEU A 136 3.58 2.96 15.65
N ARG A 137 4.14 1.87 16.20
CA ARG A 137 3.37 0.78 16.81
C ARG A 137 2.46 1.32 17.90
N ASP A 138 2.98 2.12 18.83
CA ASP A 138 2.20 2.69 19.93
C ASP A 138 1.08 3.61 19.41
N ALA A 139 1.35 4.38 18.36
CA ALA A 139 0.34 5.21 17.69
C ALA A 139 -0.80 4.38 17.07
N MET A 140 -0.51 3.15 16.61
CA MET A 140 -1.52 2.23 16.08
C MET A 140 -2.38 1.55 17.17
N LEU A 141 -1.90 1.46 18.42
CA LEU A 141 -2.67 0.85 19.53
C LEU A 141 -3.92 1.64 19.92
N SER A 142 -3.96 2.92 19.59
CA SER A 142 -5.10 3.78 19.85
C SER A 142 -6.40 3.19 19.25
N ILE A 143 -7.47 3.19 20.05
CA ILE A 143 -8.79 2.68 19.62
C ILE A 143 -9.45 3.66 18.65
N ASP A 144 -10.03 3.14 17.58
CA ASP A 144 -10.94 3.87 16.71
C ASP A 144 -12.35 3.81 17.30
N ASN A 145 -12.88 4.98 17.70
CA ASN A 145 -14.18 5.12 18.33
C ASN A 145 -15.33 4.58 17.46
N ALA A 146 -15.20 4.58 16.13
CA ALA A 146 -16.25 4.09 15.24
C ALA A 146 -16.38 2.57 15.26
N THR A 147 -15.32 1.84 15.64
CA THR A 147 -15.30 0.36 15.56
C THR A 147 -15.02 -0.32 16.90
N GLY A 148 -14.51 0.42 17.89
CA GLY A 148 -14.03 -0.16 19.15
C GLY A 148 -12.78 -1.02 19.00
N LYS A 149 -12.14 -1.03 17.83
CA LYS A 149 -10.92 -1.78 17.55
C LYS A 149 -9.70 -0.87 17.55
N PRO A 150 -8.49 -1.38 17.85
CA PRO A 150 -7.27 -0.62 17.62
C PRO A 150 -7.14 -0.29 16.13
N ARG A 151 -6.25 0.65 15.82
CA ARG A 151 -5.80 0.88 14.45
C ARG A 151 -4.77 -0.21 14.08
N GLY A 152 -3.91 0.03 13.10
CA GLY A 152 -3.04 -1.02 12.58
C GLY A 152 -2.47 -0.69 11.21
N TYR A 153 -2.11 -1.71 10.45
CA TYR A 153 -1.57 -1.54 9.11
C TYR A 153 -2.18 -2.54 8.13
N LEU A 154 -2.04 -2.24 6.85
CA LEU A 154 -2.42 -3.12 5.76
C LEU A 154 -1.23 -3.40 4.86
N THR A 155 -1.13 -4.65 4.42
CA THR A 155 -0.28 -5.07 3.29
C THR A 155 -1.16 -5.12 2.04
N LEU A 156 -0.77 -4.43 0.99
CA LEU A 156 -1.55 -4.26 -0.22
C LEU A 156 -0.74 -4.71 -1.43
N LYS A 157 -1.27 -5.68 -2.18
CA LYS A 157 -0.65 -6.17 -3.42
C LYS A 157 -1.70 -6.30 -4.53
N LEU A 158 -1.28 -6.23 -5.78
CA LEU A 158 -2.20 -6.49 -6.89
C LEU A 158 -2.74 -7.92 -6.79
N ARG A 159 -4.06 -8.10 -6.93
CA ARG A 159 -4.66 -9.44 -6.94
C ARG A 159 -4.22 -10.15 -8.22
N SER A 160 -3.45 -11.23 -8.08
CA SER A 160 -3.09 -12.07 -9.20
C SER A 160 -4.34 -12.68 -9.81
N HIS A 161 -4.67 -12.32 -11.05
CA HIS A 161 -5.63 -13.05 -11.86
C HIS A 161 -4.99 -14.36 -12.33
N ILE A 162 -4.76 -15.31 -11.42
CA ILE A 162 -4.63 -16.70 -11.85
C ILE A 162 -6.05 -17.13 -12.19
N SER A 163 -6.40 -16.99 -13.47
CA SER A 163 -7.48 -17.78 -14.02
C SER A 163 -7.11 -19.24 -13.79
N LEU A 164 -7.91 -19.98 -13.02
CA LEU A 164 -7.75 -21.42 -12.77
C LEU A 164 -7.68 -22.26 -14.08
N ARG A 165 -7.83 -21.64 -15.26
CA ARG A 165 -7.64 -22.28 -16.57
C ARG A 165 -6.19 -22.54 -16.97
N LEU A 166 -5.19 -21.87 -16.40
CA LEU A 166 -3.78 -22.04 -16.85
C LEU A 166 -2.96 -23.05 -16.04
N GLN A 167 -3.55 -23.68 -15.02
CA GLN A 167 -2.81 -24.64 -14.19
C GLN A 167 -2.51 -25.98 -14.91
N ASN A 168 -3.14 -26.23 -16.06
CA ASN A 168 -2.88 -27.41 -16.90
C ASN A 168 -1.77 -27.21 -17.95
N ASP A 169 -1.33 -25.98 -18.23
CA ASP A 169 -0.39 -25.71 -19.34
C ASP A 169 1.06 -25.43 -18.87
N ILE A 170 1.30 -25.37 -17.56
CA ILE A 170 2.63 -25.06 -16.97
C ILE A 170 3.66 -26.18 -17.22
N SER A 171 3.22 -27.38 -17.62
CA SER A 171 4.16 -28.45 -18.00
C SER A 171 4.87 -28.17 -19.34
N ALA A 172 4.29 -27.36 -20.23
CA ALA A 172 4.85 -27.12 -21.57
C ALA A 172 5.73 -25.86 -21.69
N CYS A 173 5.61 -24.91 -20.75
CA CYS A 173 6.26 -23.59 -20.86
C CYS A 173 7.58 -23.46 -20.07
N LYS A 174 8.30 -24.56 -19.83
CA LYS A 174 9.68 -24.50 -19.31
C LYS A 174 10.75 -24.35 -20.40
N THR A 175 10.38 -24.47 -21.67
CA THR A 175 11.34 -24.47 -22.80
C THR A 175 11.45 -23.12 -23.53
N LEU A 176 10.59 -22.15 -23.24
CA LEU A 176 10.54 -20.86 -23.99
C LEU A 176 11.13 -19.65 -23.24
N VAL A 177 11.45 -19.78 -21.96
CA VAL A 177 12.07 -18.70 -21.16
C VAL A 177 13.53 -18.42 -21.60
N GLY A 178 14.15 -19.33 -22.34
CA GLY A 178 15.49 -19.15 -22.92
C GLY A 178 15.56 -18.23 -24.15
N ILE A 179 14.44 -17.86 -24.77
CA ILE A 179 14.45 -17.11 -26.05
C ILE A 179 14.06 -15.63 -25.87
N PHE A 180 13.30 -15.29 -24.82
CA PHE A 180 12.90 -13.90 -24.57
C PHE A 180 14.00 -13.02 -23.95
N SER A 181 15.02 -13.61 -23.33
CA SER A 181 16.19 -12.84 -22.84
C SER A 181 17.10 -12.28 -23.95
N LEU A 182 16.91 -12.70 -25.21
CA LEU A 182 17.70 -12.18 -26.34
C LEU A 182 17.02 -11.00 -27.08
N PHE A 183 15.71 -10.81 -26.92
CA PHE A 183 14.98 -9.74 -27.61
C PHE A 183 14.97 -8.39 -26.87
N ILE A 184 15.14 -8.39 -25.55
CA ILE A 184 15.24 -7.14 -24.76
C ILE A 184 16.62 -6.49 -24.89
N LEU A 185 17.67 -7.25 -25.25
CA LEU A 185 19.02 -6.70 -25.47
C LEU A 185 19.20 -5.98 -26.83
N ILE A 186 18.27 -6.12 -27.78
CA ILE A 186 18.39 -5.53 -29.13
C ILE A 186 17.73 -4.13 -29.22
N GLN A 187 16.80 -3.78 -28.32
CA GLN A 187 16.14 -2.48 -28.32
C GLN A 187 16.89 -1.37 -27.55
N LEU A 188 17.91 -1.72 -26.76
CA LEU A 188 18.73 -0.74 -26.01
C LEU A 188 19.97 -0.24 -26.77
N LYS A 189 20.18 -0.65 -28.03
CA LYS A 189 21.31 -0.17 -28.87
C LYS A 189 20.95 0.89 -29.93
N PHE A 190 19.69 1.32 -30.03
CA PHE A 190 19.25 2.34 -31.01
C PHE A 190 18.92 3.73 -30.42
N CYS A 191 19.18 3.98 -29.14
CA CYS A 191 18.99 5.29 -28.51
C CYS A 191 20.33 5.96 -28.13
N LYS A 192 21.30 5.91 -29.04
CA LYS A 192 22.57 6.68 -28.98
C LYS A 192 23.10 6.91 -30.41
N LEU A 193 22.33 7.63 -31.21
CA LEU A 193 22.73 8.32 -32.44
C LEU A 193 21.49 9.03 -33.00
N ILE A 194 21.18 10.19 -32.41
CA ILE A 194 20.80 11.48 -33.03
C ILE A 194 21.29 12.54 -32.04
#